data_AF-A0A3E0LVI8-F1
#
_entry.id   AF-A0A3E0LVI8-F1
#
_cell.length_a   1.000
_cell.length_b   1.000
_cell.length_c   1.000
_cell.angle_alpha   90.00
_cell.angle_beta   90.00
_cell.angle_gamma   90.00
#
_symmetry.space_group_name_H-M   'P 1'
#
loop_
_entity.id
_entity.type
_entity.pdbx_description
1 polymer ?
#
loop_
_entity_poly.entity_id
_entity_poly.type
_entity_poly.pdbx_seq_one_letter_code
_entity_poly.pdbx_strand_id
1 'polypeptide(L)'
;MIENRQFLTPEESADVDAALLTSPEKFLTRLTISSLRLLKIIAEDTGVTLEELTHKQVIQWLEKDSKLRREQGIEAAVLKW
;
A
#
# COMPACT_ATOMS: atom_id res chain seq x y z
N MET A 1 -14.92 -2.70 13.95
CA MET A 1 -15.24 -1.71 12.88
C MET A 1 -14.16 -1.90 11.83
N ILE A 2 -14.48 -2.51 10.69
CA ILE A 2 -13.46 -2.84 9.68
C ILE A 2 -13.36 -1.63 8.76
N GLU A 3 -12.29 -0.86 8.89
CA GLU A 3 -12.03 0.28 8.01
C GLU A 3 -11.59 -0.23 6.64
N ASN A 4 -12.29 0.21 5.60
CA ASN A 4 -11.83 0.10 4.23
C ASN A 4 -10.54 0.92 4.11
N ARG A 5 -9.37 0.27 4.27
CA ARG A 5 -8.07 0.95 4.27
C ARG A 5 -7.81 1.55 2.89
N GLN A 6 -8.17 2.82 2.74
CA GLN A 6 -7.72 3.62 1.60
C GLN A 6 -6.25 3.96 1.83
N PHE A 7 -5.39 3.49 0.93
CA PHE A 7 -3.96 3.84 0.93
C PHE A 7 -3.69 5.24 0.41
N LEU A 8 -4.71 5.96 -0.07
CA LEU A 8 -4.64 7.36 -0.47
C LEU A 8 -5.81 8.09 0.18
N THR A 9 -5.55 9.15 0.96
CA THR A 9 -6.62 9.92 1.58
C THR A 9 -7.29 10.86 0.56
N PRO A 10 -8.52 11.32 0.83
CA PRO A 10 -9.17 12.33 -0.01
C PRO A 10 -8.35 13.62 -0.14
N GLU A 11 -7.69 14.04 0.94
CA GLU A 11 -6.78 15.20 0.96
C GLU A 11 -5.56 14.97 0.06
N GLU A 12 -4.88 13.83 0.20
CA GLU A 12 -3.76 13.47 -0.68
C GLU A 12 -4.19 13.40 -2.15
N SER A 13 -5.39 12.88 -2.43
CA SER A 13 -5.92 12.87 -3.81
C SER A 13 -6.14 14.27 -4.36
N ALA A 14 -6.67 15.19 -3.54
CA ALA A 14 -6.89 16.58 -3.93
C ALA A 14 -5.56 17.31 -4.19
N ASP A 15 -4.54 17.04 -3.37
CA ASP A 15 -3.18 17.58 -3.57
C ASP A 15 -2.56 17.09 -4.89
N VAL A 16 -2.73 15.80 -5.23
CA VAL A 16 -2.28 15.28 -6.53
C VAL A 16 -3.06 15.93 -7.69
N ASP A 17 -4.35 16.19 -7.52
CA ASP A 17 -5.16 16.85 -8.56
C ASP A 17 -4.75 18.30 -8.78
N ALA A 18 -4.40 19.03 -7.72
CA ALA A 18 -3.93 20.40 -7.79
C ALA A 18 -2.51 20.54 -8.36
N ALA A 19 -1.70 19.47 -8.32
CA ALA A 19 -0.34 19.48 -8.83
C ALA A 19 -0.28 19.75 -10.35
N LEU A 20 0.74 20.50 -10.78
CA LEU A 20 1.04 20.79 -12.18
C LEU A 20 1.72 19.60 -12.88
N LEU A 21 1.07 18.44 -12.80
CA LEU A 21 1.52 17.17 -13.35
C LEU A 21 0.61 16.75 -14.50
N THR A 22 1.16 16.04 -15.46
CA THR A 22 0.40 15.33 -16.50
C THR A 22 -0.39 14.16 -15.90
N SER A 23 -1.38 13.64 -16.63
CA SER A 23 -2.18 12.51 -16.14
C SER A 23 -1.35 11.25 -15.77
N PRO A 24 -0.34 10.82 -16.56
CA PRO A 24 0.52 9.71 -16.17
C PRO A 24 1.33 9.97 -14.90
N GLU A 25 1.83 11.19 -14.73
CA GLU A 25 2.57 11.58 -13.51
C GLU A 25 1.64 11.58 -12.30
N LYS A 26 0.42 12.13 -12.41
CA LYS A 26 -0.57 12.06 -11.34
C LYS A 26 -0.93 10.63 -10.96
N PHE A 27 -1.03 9.72 -11.92
CA PHE A 27 -1.23 8.30 -11.65
C PHE A 27 -0.05 7.72 -10.86
N LEU A 28 1.18 7.97 -11.33
CA LEU A 28 2.38 7.51 -10.65
C LEU A 28 2.48 8.07 -9.22
N THR A 29 2.19 9.35 -9.02
CA THR A 29 2.20 9.98 -7.68
C THR A 29 1.24 9.28 -6.72
N ARG A 30 0.01 8.98 -7.16
CA ARG A 30 -0.96 8.23 -6.33
C ARG A 30 -0.47 6.83 -5.98
N LEU A 31 0.12 6.14 -6.96
CA LEU A 31 0.71 4.83 -6.76
C LEU A 31 1.87 4.89 -5.76
N THR A 32 2.75 5.88 -5.87
CA THR A 32 3.89 6.08 -4.98
C THR A 32 3.45 6.36 -3.54
N ILE A 33 2.47 7.26 -3.32
CA ILE A 33 1.94 7.57 -1.97
C ILE A 33 1.30 6.32 -1.35
N SER A 34 0.48 5.61 -2.13
CA SER A 34 -0.15 4.36 -1.68
C SER A 34 0.88 3.29 -1.33
N SER A 35 1.93 3.19 -2.15
CA SER A 35 3.04 2.24 -1.94
C SER A 35 3.83 2.59 -0.68
N LEU A 36 4.09 3.87 -0.40
CA LEU A 36 4.78 4.30 0.82
C LEU A 36 4.02 3.87 2.08
N ARG A 37 2.69 4.01 2.10
CA ARG A 37 1.85 3.56 3.22
C ARG A 37 1.88 2.05 3.38
N LEU A 38 1.84 1.30 2.28
CA LEU A 38 1.97 -0.16 2.32
C LEU A 38 3.35 -0.59 2.82
N LEU A 39 4.44 0.02 2.34
CA LEU A 39 5.80 -0.30 2.77
C LEU A 39 6.01 -0.06 4.27
N LYS A 40 5.37 0.97 4.86
CA LYS A 40 5.37 1.18 6.32
C LYS A 40 4.73 0.02 7.07
N ILE A 41 3.59 -0.51 6.58
CA ILE A 41 2.93 -1.68 7.17
C ILE A 41 3.84 -2.92 7.05
N ILE A 42 4.45 -3.14 5.89
CA ILE A 42 5.34 -4.28 5.67
C ILE A 42 6.55 -4.19 6.62
N ALA A 43 7.15 -3.01 6.78
CA ALA A 43 8.27 -2.79 7.70
C ALA A 43 7.87 -3.12 9.15
N GLU A 44 6.71 -2.64 9.60
CA GLU A 44 6.16 -2.96 10.93
C GLU A 44 5.94 -4.47 11.11
N ASP A 45 5.26 -5.13 10.17
CA ASP A 45 4.96 -6.58 10.22
C ASP A 45 6.22 -7.46 10.16
N THR A 46 7.28 -6.97 9.53
CA THR A 46 8.56 -7.69 9.40
C THR A 46 9.57 -7.32 10.48
N GLY A 47 9.26 -6.35 11.35
CA GLY A 47 10.10 -5.94 12.46
C GLY A 47 11.41 -5.25 12.06
N VAL A 48 11.45 -4.63 10.88
CA VAL A 48 12.61 -3.86 10.40
C VAL A 48 12.22 -2.41 10.15
N THR A 49 13.21 -1.52 10.06
CA THR A 49 12.94 -0.14 9.63
C THR A 49 12.57 -0.08 8.14
N LEU A 50 11.94 1.01 7.71
CA LEU A 50 11.58 1.19 6.30
C LEU A 50 12.82 1.19 5.40
N GLU A 51 13.93 1.74 5.90
CA GLU A 51 15.23 1.84 5.23
C GLU A 51 15.93 0.47 5.06
N GLU A 52 15.66 -0.47 5.97
CA GLU A 52 16.22 -1.82 5.94
C GLU A 52 15.36 -2.81 5.14
N LEU A 53 14.14 -2.40 4.76
CA LEU A 53 13.19 -3.28 4.07
C LEU A 53 13.72 -3.70 2.69
N THR A 54 13.89 -4.99 2.50
CA THR A 54 14.39 -5.55 1.24
C THR A 54 13.25 -5.90 0.28
N HIS A 55 13.55 -5.90 -1.03
CA HIS A 55 12.60 -6.37 -2.05
C HIS A 55 12.13 -7.81 -1.81
N LYS A 56 12.97 -8.68 -1.22
CA LYS A 56 12.59 -10.06 -0.89
C LYS A 56 11.52 -10.12 0.21
N GLN A 57 11.67 -9.31 1.26
CA GLN A 57 10.67 -9.21 2.32
C GLN A 57 9.34 -8.67 1.77
N VAL A 58 9.39 -7.67 0.88
CA VAL A 58 8.18 -7.14 0.22
C VAL A 58 7.47 -8.22 -0.59
N ILE A 59 8.21 -8.98 -1.42
CA ILE A 59 7.63 -10.08 -2.21
C ILE A 59 7.00 -11.13 -1.29
N GLN A 60 7.74 -11.60 -0.28
CA GLN A 60 7.26 -12.63 0.65
C GLN A 60 6.02 -12.19 1.43
N TRP A 61 5.99 -10.92 1.87
CA TRP A 61 4.84 -10.37 2.56
C TRP A 61 3.62 -10.31 1.64
N LEU A 62 3.78 -9.86 0.40
CA LEU A 62 2.69 -9.82 -0.59
C LEU A 62 2.17 -11.21 -0.94
N GLU A 63 3.04 -12.20 -1.05
CA GLU A 63 2.66 -13.61 -1.26
C GLU A 63 1.85 -14.14 -0.07
N LYS A 64 2.27 -13.83 1.16
CA LYS A 64 1.57 -14.19 2.40
C LYS A 64 0.18 -13.55 2.46
N ASP A 65 0.08 -12.25 2.21
CA ASP A 65 -1.20 -11.52 2.21
C ASP A 65 -2.15 -12.06 1.13
N SER A 66 -1.62 -12.30 -0.07
CA SER A 66 -2.39 -12.88 -1.18
C SER A 66 -2.87 -14.30 -0.86
N LYS A 67 -2.06 -15.10 -0.15
CA LYS A 67 -2.47 -16.43 0.31
C LYS A 67 -3.58 -16.33 1.35
N LEU A 68 -3.44 -15.43 2.33
CA LEU A 68 -4.44 -15.17 3.36
C LEU A 68 -5.78 -14.78 2.72
N ARG A 69 -5.76 -13.91 1.70
CA ARG A 69 -6.95 -13.56 0.91
C ARG A 69 -7.62 -14.76 0.27
N ARG A 70 -6.85 -15.63 -0.38
CA ARG A 70 -7.38 -16.81 -1.08
C ARG A 70 -7.98 -17.83 -0.13
N GLU A 71 -7.38 -18.01 1.05
CA GLU A 71 -7.75 -19.06 2.00
C GLU A 71 -8.85 -18.61 2.98
N GLN A 72 -8.86 -17.33 3.37
CA GLN A 72 -9.71 -16.81 4.45
C GLN A 72 -10.61 -15.66 4.00
N GLY A 73 -10.55 -15.27 2.72
CA GLY A 73 -11.36 -14.23 2.11
C GLY A 73 -10.72 -12.84 2.15
N ILE A 74 -11.32 -11.91 1.40
CA ILE A 74 -10.85 -10.52 1.23
C ILE A 74 -10.72 -9.75 2.55
N GLU A 75 -11.54 -10.11 3.54
CA GLU A 75 -11.51 -9.46 4.84
C GLU A 75 -10.31 -9.85 5.71
N ALA A 76 -9.71 -11.02 5.46
CA ALA A 76 -8.54 -11.48 6.19
C ALA A 76 -7.24 -10.80 5.73
N ALA A 77 -7.16 -10.40 4.46
CA ALA A 77 -5.98 -9.76 3.90
C ALA A 77 -5.92 -8.26 4.20
N VAL A 78 -4.72 -7.71 4.23
CA VAL A 78 -4.47 -6.26 4.31
C VAL A 78 -4.87 -5.60 3.00
N LEU A 79 -4.52 -6.21 1.85
CA LEU A 79 -4.95 -5.71 0.54
C LEU A 79 -6.36 -6.22 0.21
N LYS A 80 -7.27 -5.27 -0.01
CA LYS A 80 -8.71 -5.52 -0.21
C LYS A 80 -9.12 -5.58 -1.68
N TRP A 81 -8.22 -6.01 -2.56
CA TRP A 81 -8.46 -6.20 -4.00
C TRP A 81 -7.84 -7.50 -4.51
#